data_AF-A0A1Q7TP06-F1
#
_entry.id   AF-A0A1Q7TP06-F1
#
_cell.length_a   1.000
_cell.length_b   1.000
_cell.length_c   1.000
_cell.angle_alpha   90.00
_cell.angle_beta   90.00
_cell.angle_gamma   90.00
#
_symmetry.space_group_name_H-M   'P 1'
#
loop_
_entity.id
_entity.type
_entity.pdbx_description
1 polymer ?
#
loop_
_entity_poly.entity_id
_entity_poly.type
_entity_poly.pdbx_seq_one_letter_code
_entity_poly.pdbx_strand_id
1 'polypeptide(L)'
;MHWCLGILLNIWGTAVMFIADSWLTYMMTRPRDITPETSPASIKLWHAILNHTWMPINIHRLIGNVVFGGAIVGAYASYRFLAAKTDEERAHYDWMGYVGNFIAISALIVLPFAGYWLGREIYQYDQSMGITMMGGFMSWLWVIQAFLIAVLFLAGNYYLWVGMGRIPGAERFRPYTKWLLVVLVLGALVWGTPHTMIADSRELAAMGGSHHPLLGALGVMSAKNTAVNLMILSTFLSFLLYRRANIRQVVPWAKTGTRIQAAMFVIAAGVVLFFGIRGYFVEAIVRIGYSVYQVGAVLACIVFVTVIDVLMARGAQSLGAIQWGKMPPRSQYALFILAVTFTWLMGLMGFARSGIRQHWHVWQVMQDTTPYAATPALGYAAIMISTCVLIFLSLVGFIFWLGGLAEKSTFVPSTEAPHVGH
;
A
#
# COMPACT_ATOMS: atom_id res chain seq x y z
N MET A 1 -18.39 -19.31 -17.98
CA MET A 1 -19.07 -18.00 -18.16
C MET A 1 -18.67 -16.97 -17.08
N HIS A 2 -18.89 -17.25 -15.78
CA HIS A 2 -18.60 -16.28 -14.70
C HIS A 2 -17.14 -15.79 -14.62
N TRP A 3 -16.15 -16.66 -14.83
CA TRP A 3 -14.73 -16.27 -14.89
C TRP A 3 -14.44 -15.28 -16.02
N CYS A 4 -15.04 -15.47 -17.19
CA CYS A 4 -14.88 -14.56 -18.32
C CYS A 4 -15.47 -13.18 -18.01
N LEU A 5 -16.68 -13.12 -17.43
CA LEU A 5 -17.29 -11.87 -16.99
C LEU A 5 -16.44 -11.13 -15.95
N GLY A 6 -15.86 -11.86 -14.99
CA GLY A 6 -14.94 -11.29 -14.00
C GLY A 6 -13.70 -10.67 -14.65
N ILE A 7 -13.09 -11.35 -15.63
CA ILE A 7 -11.94 -10.82 -16.39
C ILE A 7 -12.35 -9.58 -17.19
N LEU A 8 -13.48 -9.62 -17.90
CA LEU A 8 -13.99 -8.49 -18.68
C LEU A 8 -14.28 -7.26 -17.82
N LEU A 9 -14.85 -7.43 -16.63
CA LEU A 9 -15.07 -6.35 -15.68
C LEU A 9 -13.76 -5.69 -15.24
N ASN A 10 -12.71 -6.47 -15.01
CA ASN A 10 -11.39 -5.94 -14.66
C ASN A 10 -10.75 -5.19 -15.84
N ILE A 11 -10.88 -5.71 -17.06
CA ILE A 11 -10.41 -5.03 -18.28
C ILE A 11 -11.13 -3.69 -18.44
N TRP A 12 -12.46 -3.69 -18.31
CA TRP A 12 -13.27 -2.48 -18.43
C TRP A 12 -12.95 -1.46 -17.34
N GLY A 13 -12.87 -1.89 -16.08
CA GLY A 13 -12.51 -1.01 -14.97
C GLY A 13 -11.11 -0.40 -15.15
N THR A 14 -10.16 -1.17 -15.67
CA THR A 14 -8.82 -0.68 -15.99
C THR A 14 -8.86 0.32 -17.14
N ALA A 15 -9.64 0.07 -18.20
CA ALA A 15 -9.78 0.99 -19.32
C ALA A 15 -10.37 2.33 -18.89
N VAL A 16 -11.44 2.32 -18.09
CA VAL A 16 -12.05 3.54 -17.52
C VAL A 16 -11.06 4.31 -16.66
N MET A 17 -10.26 3.60 -15.85
CA MET A 17 -9.20 4.22 -15.06
C MET A 17 -8.15 4.91 -15.94
N PHE A 18 -7.64 4.24 -16.98
CA PHE A 18 -6.63 4.80 -17.90
C PHE A 18 -7.13 6.04 -18.64
N ILE A 19 -8.40 6.04 -19.01
CA ILE A 19 -9.07 7.19 -19.61
C ILE A 19 -9.17 8.32 -18.58
N ALA A 20 -9.66 8.05 -17.36
CA ALA A 20 -9.71 9.03 -16.27
C ALA A 20 -8.33 9.66 -15.96
N ASP A 21 -7.28 8.83 -15.95
CA ASP A 21 -5.91 9.24 -15.70
C ASP A 21 -5.31 10.10 -16.82
N SER A 22 -5.82 10.00 -18.04
CA SER A 22 -5.37 10.85 -19.14
C SER A 22 -5.69 12.33 -18.87
N TRP A 23 -6.90 12.65 -18.37
CA TRP A 23 -7.25 14.01 -17.98
C TRP A 23 -6.47 14.46 -16.75
N LEU A 24 -6.38 13.60 -15.73
CA LEU A 24 -5.65 13.91 -14.49
C LEU A 24 -4.20 14.33 -14.79
N THR A 25 -3.52 13.55 -15.62
CA THR A 25 -2.10 13.77 -15.92
C THR A 25 -1.88 14.84 -16.96
N TYR A 26 -2.80 15.04 -17.90
CA TYR A 26 -2.74 16.19 -18.81
C TYR A 26 -2.77 17.51 -18.03
N MET A 27 -3.63 17.62 -17.02
CA MET A 27 -3.70 18.81 -16.17
C MET A 27 -2.41 19.08 -15.38
N MET A 28 -1.63 18.04 -15.05
CA MET A 28 -0.40 18.14 -14.25
C MET A 28 0.85 18.28 -15.12
N THR A 29 1.01 17.40 -16.10
CA THR A 29 2.25 17.21 -16.87
C THR A 29 2.00 17.09 -18.36
N ARG A 30 1.18 17.99 -18.91
CA ARG A 30 0.96 18.12 -20.36
C ARG A 30 2.29 18.09 -21.17
N PRO A 31 2.26 17.66 -22.44
CA PRO A 31 3.40 17.83 -23.35
C PRO A 31 3.95 19.25 -23.34
N ARG A 32 5.29 19.38 -23.36
CA ARG A 32 5.97 20.68 -23.17
C ARG A 32 5.80 21.64 -24.35
N ASP A 33 5.56 21.11 -25.54
CA ASP A 33 5.27 21.85 -26.78
C ASP A 33 3.87 22.47 -26.81
N ILE A 34 2.97 22.08 -25.90
CA ILE A 34 1.66 22.70 -25.75
C ILE A 34 1.80 23.91 -24.82
N THR A 35 1.72 25.11 -25.38
CA THR A 35 1.90 26.40 -24.70
C THR A 35 0.56 27.14 -24.56
N PRO A 36 0.47 28.22 -23.76
CA PRO A 36 -0.73 29.06 -23.71
C PRO A 36 -1.20 29.55 -25.09
N GLU A 37 -0.28 29.70 -26.04
CA GLU A 37 -0.54 30.17 -27.41
C GLU A 37 -0.96 29.03 -28.36
N THR A 38 -0.82 27.76 -27.94
CA THR A 38 -1.19 26.61 -28.75
C THR A 38 -2.71 26.51 -28.88
N SER A 39 -3.22 26.61 -30.12
CA SER A 39 -4.64 26.42 -30.39
C SER A 39 -5.12 25.03 -29.94
N PRO A 40 -6.18 24.91 -29.12
CA PRO A 40 -6.69 23.61 -28.67
C PRO A 40 -7.06 22.66 -29.81
N ALA A 41 -7.54 23.20 -30.94
CA ALA A 41 -7.89 22.41 -32.13
C ALA A 41 -6.68 21.77 -32.84
N SER A 42 -5.46 22.26 -32.57
CA SER A 42 -4.22 21.72 -33.15
C SER A 42 -3.63 20.56 -32.35
N ILE A 43 -4.13 20.31 -31.13
CA ILE A 43 -3.59 19.29 -30.23
C ILE A 43 -4.12 17.91 -30.63
N LYS A 44 -3.22 17.01 -31.01
CA LYS A 44 -3.58 15.61 -31.30
C LYS A 44 -3.91 14.87 -30.00
N LEU A 45 -5.00 14.09 -30.02
CA LEU A 45 -5.48 13.35 -28.85
C LEU A 45 -4.40 12.48 -28.20
N TRP A 46 -3.73 11.63 -28.98
CA TRP A 46 -2.70 10.74 -28.44
C TRP A 46 -1.49 11.49 -27.88
N HIS A 47 -1.17 12.65 -28.44
CA HIS A 47 -0.11 13.52 -27.92
C HIS A 47 -0.48 14.07 -26.55
N ALA A 48 -1.73 14.48 -26.34
CA ALA A 48 -2.23 14.91 -25.03
C ALA A 48 -2.27 13.78 -23.99
N ILE A 49 -2.60 12.55 -24.42
CA ILE A 49 -2.70 11.39 -23.53
C ILE A 49 -1.31 10.89 -23.11
N LEU A 50 -0.38 10.72 -24.04
CA LEU A 50 0.95 10.13 -23.80
C LEU A 50 1.92 11.13 -23.16
N ASN A 51 1.49 11.73 -22.06
CA ASN A 51 2.23 12.71 -21.31
C ASN A 51 3.12 12.07 -20.23
N HIS A 52 3.97 12.88 -19.61
CA HIS A 52 5.09 12.43 -18.77
C HIS A 52 4.68 11.54 -17.58
N THR A 53 3.47 11.70 -17.04
CA THR A 53 3.02 10.95 -15.84
C THR A 53 1.88 9.97 -16.09
N TRP A 54 1.38 9.85 -17.33
CA TRP A 54 0.24 8.98 -17.65
C TRP A 54 0.48 7.51 -17.30
N MET A 55 1.56 6.90 -17.80
CA MET A 55 1.87 5.50 -17.44
C MET A 55 2.26 5.32 -15.97
N PRO A 56 3.11 6.19 -15.38
CA PRO A 56 3.40 6.13 -13.94
C PRO A 56 2.15 6.17 -13.05
N ILE A 57 1.18 7.06 -13.31
CA ILE A 57 -0.05 7.13 -12.51
C ILE A 57 -0.93 5.90 -12.73
N ASN A 58 -1.04 5.41 -13.98
CA ASN A 58 -1.86 4.24 -14.30
C ASN A 58 -1.37 3.02 -13.52
N ILE A 59 -0.06 2.80 -13.48
CA ILE A 59 0.54 1.68 -12.75
C ILE A 59 0.35 1.86 -11.24
N HIS A 60 0.59 3.06 -10.72
CA HIS A 60 0.38 3.35 -9.29
C HIS A 60 -1.08 3.12 -8.87
N ARG A 61 -2.05 3.63 -9.64
CA ARG A 61 -3.48 3.50 -9.33
C ARG A 61 -4.00 2.09 -9.55
N LEU A 62 -3.51 1.37 -10.56
CA LEU A 62 -3.87 -0.04 -10.76
C LEU A 62 -3.49 -0.86 -9.52
N ILE A 63 -2.24 -0.74 -9.07
CA ILE A 63 -1.77 -1.42 -7.86
C ILE A 63 -2.58 -0.96 -6.65
N GLY A 64 -2.80 0.35 -6.49
CA GLY A 64 -3.59 0.91 -5.39
C GLY A 64 -5.03 0.35 -5.35
N ASN A 65 -5.67 0.17 -6.50
CA ASN A 65 -7.00 -0.42 -6.61
C ASN A 65 -7.00 -1.91 -6.22
N VAL A 66 -5.93 -2.65 -6.52
CA VAL A 66 -5.77 -4.04 -6.05
C VAL A 66 -5.64 -4.09 -4.53
N VAL A 67 -4.84 -3.18 -3.94
CA VAL A 67 -4.74 -3.07 -2.47
C VAL A 67 -6.10 -2.78 -1.86
N PHE A 68 -6.81 -1.79 -2.41
CA PHE A 68 -8.12 -1.38 -1.95
C PHE A 68 -9.15 -2.50 -2.06
N GLY A 69 -9.22 -3.20 -3.20
CA GLY A 69 -10.13 -4.33 -3.41
C GLY A 69 -9.90 -5.44 -2.39
N GLY A 70 -8.64 -5.83 -2.17
CA GLY A 70 -8.29 -6.81 -1.13
C GLY A 70 -8.68 -6.34 0.28
N ALA A 71 -8.51 -5.05 0.57
CA ALA A 71 -8.88 -4.45 1.84
C ALA A 71 -10.41 -4.49 2.09
N ILE A 72 -11.22 -4.10 1.09
CA ILE A 72 -12.68 -4.12 1.18
C ILE A 72 -13.20 -5.56 1.31
N VAL A 73 -12.62 -6.52 0.56
CA VAL A 73 -12.92 -7.95 0.73
C VAL A 73 -12.60 -8.42 2.16
N GLY A 74 -11.46 -8.03 2.70
CA GLY A 74 -11.08 -8.32 4.09
C GLY A 74 -12.03 -7.71 5.12
N ALA A 75 -12.49 -6.48 4.90
CA ALA A 75 -13.47 -5.81 5.76
C ALA A 75 -14.85 -6.48 5.70
N TYR A 76 -15.32 -6.87 4.51
CA TYR A 76 -16.57 -7.63 4.38
C TYR A 76 -16.48 -8.97 5.11
N ALA A 77 -15.39 -9.70 4.88
CA ALA A 77 -15.11 -10.95 5.55
C ALA A 77 -15.09 -10.79 7.08
N SER A 78 -14.51 -9.69 7.58
CA SER A 78 -14.48 -9.36 9.00
C SER A 78 -15.88 -9.13 9.59
N TYR A 79 -16.69 -8.33 8.90
CA TYR A 79 -18.08 -8.08 9.28
C TYR A 79 -18.85 -9.39 9.38
N ARG A 80 -18.72 -10.25 8.36
CA ARG A 80 -19.41 -11.54 8.30
C ARG A 80 -18.87 -12.55 9.31
N PHE A 81 -17.56 -12.60 9.53
CA PHE A 81 -16.94 -13.47 10.53
C PHE A 81 -17.45 -13.15 11.94
N LEU A 82 -17.56 -11.86 12.28
CA LEU A 82 -18.05 -11.42 13.59
C LEU A 82 -19.56 -11.67 13.76
N ALA A 83 -20.33 -11.62 12.67
CA ALA A 83 -21.76 -11.89 12.66
C ALA A 83 -22.12 -13.38 12.51
N ALA A 84 -21.16 -14.24 12.14
CA ALA A 84 -21.37 -15.65 11.85
C ALA A 84 -21.90 -16.40 13.07
N LYS A 85 -22.92 -17.23 12.85
CA LYS A 85 -23.57 -18.04 13.90
C LYS A 85 -23.06 -19.47 13.91
N THR A 86 -22.64 -19.99 12.76
CA THR A 86 -22.11 -21.35 12.64
C THR A 86 -20.59 -21.35 12.51
N ASP A 87 -19.97 -22.48 12.86
CA ASP A 87 -18.52 -22.66 12.70
C ASP A 87 -18.12 -22.72 11.21
N GLU A 88 -19.02 -23.22 10.34
CA GLU A 88 -18.80 -23.27 8.90
C GLU A 88 -18.77 -21.88 8.26
N GLU A 89 -19.75 -21.02 8.57
CA GLU A 89 -19.76 -19.62 8.12
C GLU A 89 -18.49 -18.90 8.58
N ARG A 90 -18.13 -19.10 9.86
CA ARG A 90 -16.94 -18.49 10.45
C ARG A 90 -15.66 -18.97 9.76
N ALA A 91 -15.58 -20.25 9.40
CA ALA A 91 -14.47 -20.79 8.63
C ALA A 91 -14.38 -20.20 7.22
N HIS A 92 -15.52 -20.07 6.52
CA HIS A 92 -15.57 -19.46 5.19
C HIS A 92 -15.08 -18.01 5.20
N TYR A 93 -15.59 -17.18 6.11
CA TYR A 93 -15.19 -15.77 6.17
C TYR A 93 -13.79 -15.57 6.73
N ASP A 94 -13.26 -16.48 7.54
CA ASP A 94 -11.84 -16.48 7.89
C ASP A 94 -10.95 -16.70 6.65
N TRP A 95 -11.34 -17.65 5.79
CA TRP A 95 -10.67 -17.88 4.51
C TRP A 95 -10.74 -16.66 3.60
N MET A 96 -11.93 -16.07 3.45
CA MET A 96 -12.12 -14.86 2.67
C MET A 96 -11.27 -13.70 3.20
N GLY A 97 -11.21 -13.52 4.53
CA GLY A 97 -10.40 -12.48 5.17
C GLY A 97 -8.91 -12.67 4.92
N TYR A 98 -8.43 -13.92 4.95
CA TYR A 98 -7.04 -14.24 4.62
C TYR A 98 -6.71 -13.93 3.17
N VAL A 99 -7.59 -14.31 2.22
CA VAL A 99 -7.41 -14.02 0.80
C VAL A 99 -7.41 -12.51 0.55
N GLY A 100 -8.34 -11.77 1.16
CA GLY A 100 -8.40 -10.30 1.09
C GLY A 100 -7.10 -9.65 1.58
N ASN A 101 -6.62 -10.04 2.77
CA ASN A 101 -5.35 -9.55 3.32
C ASN A 101 -4.15 -9.93 2.45
N PHE A 102 -4.12 -11.15 1.91
CA PHE A 102 -3.05 -11.60 1.02
C PHE A 102 -2.99 -10.75 -0.25
N ILE A 103 -4.12 -10.51 -0.91
CA ILE A 103 -4.21 -9.65 -2.10
C ILE A 103 -3.77 -8.23 -1.74
N ALA A 104 -4.32 -7.68 -0.65
CA ALA A 104 -4.06 -6.31 -0.23
C ALA A 104 -2.57 -6.07 0.04
N ILE A 105 -1.95 -6.91 0.87
CA ILE A 105 -0.56 -6.71 1.26
C ILE A 105 0.42 -7.08 0.14
N SER A 106 0.11 -8.08 -0.69
CA SER A 106 0.95 -8.41 -1.85
C SER A 106 1.06 -7.24 -2.83
N ALA A 107 -0.06 -6.55 -3.09
CA ALA A 107 -0.05 -5.33 -3.89
C ALA A 107 0.56 -4.13 -3.13
N LEU A 108 0.35 -4.04 -1.81
CA LEU A 108 0.90 -2.95 -0.99
C LEU A 108 2.42 -2.98 -0.94
N ILE A 109 3.03 -4.17 -0.97
CA ILE A 109 4.49 -4.34 -0.99
C ILE A 109 5.13 -3.63 -2.19
N VAL A 110 4.46 -3.60 -3.35
CA VAL A 110 4.98 -2.98 -4.57
C VAL A 110 4.47 -1.55 -4.79
N LEU A 111 3.38 -1.14 -4.13
CA LEU A 111 2.76 0.18 -4.30
C LEU A 111 3.70 1.36 -4.00
N PRO A 112 4.49 1.37 -2.90
CA PRO A 112 5.45 2.45 -2.64
C PRO A 112 6.42 2.68 -3.80
N PHE A 113 6.83 1.61 -4.50
CA PHE A 113 7.75 1.71 -5.62
C PHE A 113 7.13 2.43 -6.82
N ALA A 114 5.89 2.08 -7.17
CA ALA A 114 5.15 2.81 -8.19
C ALA A 114 4.93 4.29 -7.79
N GLY A 115 4.72 4.55 -6.49
CA GLY A 115 4.62 5.91 -5.96
C GLY A 115 5.94 6.70 -6.08
N TYR A 116 7.08 6.09 -5.76
CA TYR A 116 8.39 6.73 -5.92
C TYR A 116 8.73 7.01 -7.38
N TRP A 117 8.38 6.09 -8.28
CA TRP A 117 8.54 6.32 -9.71
C TRP A 117 7.68 7.51 -10.17
N LEU A 118 6.38 7.53 -9.84
CA LEU A 118 5.51 8.66 -10.14
C LEU A 118 6.06 9.99 -9.59
N GLY A 119 6.48 10.02 -8.33
CA GLY A 119 7.04 11.22 -7.72
C GLY A 119 8.33 11.71 -8.40
N ARG A 120 9.18 10.78 -8.84
CA ARG A 120 10.38 11.11 -9.64
C ARG A 120 10.00 11.72 -10.98
N GLU A 121 9.03 11.15 -11.70
CA GLU A 121 8.60 11.65 -13.00
C GLU A 121 8.02 13.07 -12.90
N ILE A 122 7.25 13.36 -11.85
CA ILE A 122 6.77 14.72 -11.57
C ILE A 122 7.95 15.67 -11.34
N TYR A 123 8.94 15.26 -10.54
CA TYR A 123 10.12 16.08 -10.23
C TYR A 123 10.98 16.35 -11.48
N GLN A 124 11.14 15.35 -12.36
CA GLN A 124 11.89 15.49 -13.62
C GLN A 124 11.15 16.37 -14.64
N TYR A 125 9.81 16.34 -14.63
CA TYR A 125 9.00 17.20 -15.47
C TYR A 125 9.09 18.67 -15.03
N ASP A 126 8.93 18.96 -13.74
CA ASP A 126 9.04 20.31 -13.18
C ASP A 126 9.52 20.27 -11.72
N GLN A 127 10.69 20.86 -11.48
CA GLN A 127 11.29 20.88 -10.15
C GLN A 127 10.45 21.67 -9.13
N SER A 128 9.73 22.71 -9.56
CA SER A 128 8.88 23.52 -8.67
C SER A 128 7.66 22.74 -8.19
N MET A 129 7.07 21.89 -9.02
CA MET A 129 6.02 20.95 -8.59
C MET A 129 6.57 19.94 -7.59
N GLY A 130 7.76 19.41 -7.84
CA GLY A 130 8.46 18.52 -6.91
C GLY A 130 8.74 19.15 -5.55
N ILE A 131 9.21 20.40 -5.53
CA ILE A 131 9.45 21.17 -4.31
C ILE A 131 8.13 21.47 -3.59
N THR A 132 7.08 21.86 -4.31
CA THR A 132 5.75 22.11 -3.73
C THR A 132 5.20 20.84 -3.08
N MET A 133 5.39 19.70 -3.74
CA MET A 133 4.94 18.40 -3.24
C MET A 133 5.62 18.04 -1.92
N MET A 134 6.94 18.25 -1.79
CA MET A 134 7.72 17.85 -0.61
C MET A 134 7.95 18.96 0.42
N GLY A 135 7.55 20.19 0.10
CA GLY A 135 7.78 21.40 0.91
C GLY A 135 6.49 22.01 1.46
N GLY A 136 6.66 23.04 2.30
CA GLY A 136 5.54 23.81 2.86
C GLY A 136 4.50 22.96 3.58
N PHE A 137 3.22 23.32 3.45
CA PHE A 137 2.12 22.59 4.12
C PHE A 137 1.89 21.18 3.56
N MET A 138 2.24 20.93 2.28
CA MET A 138 2.11 19.60 1.67
C MET A 138 3.09 18.59 2.27
N SER A 139 4.24 19.02 2.79
CA SER A 139 5.17 18.14 3.50
C SER A 139 4.53 17.37 4.66
N TRP A 140 3.61 18.01 5.40
CA TRP A 140 2.85 17.40 6.50
C TRP A 140 1.83 16.39 6.02
N LEU A 141 1.26 16.59 4.83
CA LEU A 141 0.43 15.59 4.18
C LEU A 141 1.21 14.30 3.94
N TRP A 142 2.46 14.38 3.46
CA TRP A 142 3.33 13.20 3.29
C TRP A 142 3.69 12.51 4.60
N VAL A 143 3.78 13.26 5.70
CA VAL A 143 4.00 12.67 7.03
C VAL A 143 2.76 11.88 7.47
N ILE A 144 1.56 12.45 7.31
CA ILE A 144 0.29 11.75 7.57
C ILE A 144 0.20 10.49 6.70
N GLN A 145 0.54 10.60 5.42
CA GLN A 145 0.58 9.46 4.50
C GLN A 145 1.51 8.36 5.00
N ALA A 146 2.74 8.69 5.40
CA ALA A 146 3.72 7.73 5.91
C ALA A 146 3.19 7.00 7.16
N PHE A 147 2.54 7.73 8.06
CA PHE A 147 1.89 7.15 9.23
C PHE A 147 0.77 6.17 8.85
N LEU A 148 -0.12 6.56 7.93
CA LEU A 148 -1.19 5.68 7.45
C LEU A 148 -0.62 4.41 6.79
N ILE A 149 0.43 4.52 5.97
CA ILE A 149 1.04 3.33 5.36
C ILE A 149 1.70 2.44 6.40
N ALA A 150 2.35 3.01 7.42
CA ALA A 150 2.89 2.23 8.52
C ALA A 150 1.80 1.44 9.28
N VAL A 151 0.63 2.06 9.52
CA VAL A 151 -0.54 1.39 10.10
C VAL A 151 -1.01 0.24 9.20
N LEU A 152 -1.03 0.40 7.88
CA LEU A 152 -1.39 -0.68 6.95
C LEU A 152 -0.44 -1.88 7.05
N PHE A 153 0.87 -1.64 7.06
CA PHE A 153 1.85 -2.71 7.24
C PHE A 153 1.68 -3.41 8.60
N LEU A 154 1.51 -2.64 9.69
CA LEU A 154 1.30 -3.21 11.02
C LEU A 154 0.02 -4.03 11.09
N ALA A 155 -1.11 -3.51 10.60
CA ALA A 155 -2.40 -4.20 10.61
C ALA A 155 -2.38 -5.50 9.81
N GLY A 156 -1.84 -5.47 8.58
CA GLY A 156 -1.74 -6.65 7.72
C GLY A 156 -0.83 -7.74 8.29
N ASN A 157 0.31 -7.34 8.87
CA ASN A 157 1.22 -8.28 9.55
C ASN A 157 0.61 -8.82 10.84
N TYR A 158 -0.02 -7.97 11.64
CA TYR A 158 -0.69 -8.37 12.88
C TYR A 158 -1.79 -9.40 12.61
N TYR A 159 -2.61 -9.21 11.56
CA TYR A 159 -3.59 -10.20 11.12
C TYR A 159 -2.93 -11.57 10.84
N LEU A 160 -1.82 -11.59 10.09
CA LEU A 160 -1.09 -12.84 9.80
C LEU A 160 -0.52 -13.49 11.06
N TRP A 161 0.09 -12.71 11.95
CA TRP A 161 0.71 -13.23 13.16
C TRP A 161 -0.32 -13.81 14.13
N VAL A 162 -1.47 -13.15 14.28
CA VAL A 162 -2.61 -13.72 15.01
C VAL A 162 -3.13 -14.97 14.30
N GLY A 163 -3.15 -14.96 12.97
CA GLY A 163 -3.49 -16.10 12.12
C GLY A 163 -2.60 -17.33 12.31
N MET A 164 -1.34 -17.17 12.71
CA MET A 164 -0.49 -18.30 13.11
C MET A 164 -1.03 -19.04 14.36
N GLY A 165 -2.00 -18.45 15.07
CA GLY A 165 -2.79 -19.09 16.13
C GLY A 165 -3.50 -20.36 15.66
N ARG A 166 -4.06 -20.35 14.45
CA ARG A 166 -4.93 -21.40 13.91
C ARG A 166 -4.23 -22.42 13.02
N ILE A 167 -2.89 -22.34 12.93
CA ILE A 167 -2.09 -23.17 12.03
C ILE A 167 -1.23 -24.14 12.85
N PRO A 168 -1.47 -25.46 12.76
CA PRO A 168 -0.61 -26.47 13.37
C PRO A 168 0.84 -26.36 12.85
N GLY A 169 1.81 -26.38 13.76
CA GLY A 169 3.24 -26.24 13.43
C GLY A 169 3.73 -24.79 13.28
N ALA A 170 2.85 -23.80 13.40
CA ALA A 170 3.25 -22.39 13.37
C ALA A 170 3.99 -21.94 14.64
N GLU A 171 3.95 -22.70 15.73
CA GLU A 171 4.63 -22.34 16.99
C GLU A 171 6.13 -22.11 16.77
N ARG A 172 6.71 -22.83 15.81
CA ARG A 172 8.11 -22.69 15.36
C ARG A 172 8.48 -21.28 14.92
N PHE A 173 7.50 -20.52 14.39
CA PHE A 173 7.73 -19.20 13.81
C PHE A 173 7.24 -18.04 14.68
N ARG A 174 6.36 -18.31 15.66
CA ARG A 174 5.83 -17.27 16.58
C ARG A 174 6.91 -16.43 17.27
N PRO A 175 8.05 -16.98 17.76
CA PRO A 175 9.08 -16.19 18.43
C PRO A 175 9.73 -15.10 17.56
N TYR A 176 9.68 -15.22 16.23
CA TYR A 176 10.27 -14.24 15.32
C TYR A 176 9.38 -13.00 15.12
N THR A 177 8.08 -13.10 15.41
CA THR A 177 7.12 -12.00 15.21
C THR A 177 7.52 -10.73 15.97
N LYS A 178 8.08 -10.86 17.19
CA LYS A 178 8.57 -9.71 17.98
C LYS A 178 9.69 -8.93 17.27
N TRP A 179 10.59 -9.62 16.57
CA TRP A 179 11.69 -8.97 15.86
C TRP A 179 11.19 -8.26 14.60
N LEU A 180 10.25 -8.88 13.88
CA LEU A 180 9.59 -8.25 12.75
C LEU A 180 8.81 -7.00 13.19
N LEU A 181 8.12 -7.08 14.34
CA LEU A 181 7.44 -5.93 14.94
C LEU A 181 8.41 -4.80 15.28
N VAL A 182 9.58 -5.10 15.88
CA VAL A 182 10.61 -4.09 16.15
C VAL A 182 11.03 -3.37 14.87
N VAL A 183 11.31 -4.10 13.78
CA VAL A 183 11.68 -3.47 12.50
C VAL A 183 10.53 -2.64 11.93
N LEU A 184 9.28 -3.12 12.00
CA LEU A 184 8.12 -2.37 11.52
C LEU A 184 7.88 -1.09 12.33
N VAL A 185 8.01 -1.14 13.65
CA VAL A 185 7.82 0.02 14.53
C VAL A 185 8.95 1.04 14.35
N LEU A 186 10.21 0.59 14.37
CA LEU A 186 11.34 1.49 14.13
C LEU A 186 11.28 2.11 12.73
N GLY A 187 10.93 1.32 11.72
CA GLY A 187 10.69 1.80 10.36
C GLY A 187 9.57 2.84 10.32
N ALA A 188 8.45 2.59 10.99
CA ALA A 188 7.33 3.53 11.09
C ALA A 188 7.73 4.86 11.74
N LEU A 189 8.50 4.81 12.84
CA LEU A 189 8.99 6.00 13.54
C LEU A 189 9.91 6.83 12.65
N VAL A 190 10.87 6.19 11.98
CA VAL A 190 11.78 6.88 11.04
C VAL A 190 11.00 7.46 9.87
N TRP A 191 10.10 6.68 9.26
CA TRP A 191 9.38 7.10 8.07
C TRP A 191 8.40 8.25 8.34
N GLY A 192 7.74 8.22 9.50
CA GLY A 192 6.85 9.27 9.98
C GLY A 192 7.56 10.52 10.52
N THR A 193 8.89 10.59 10.50
CA THR A 193 9.60 11.78 10.99
C THR A 193 9.46 12.96 10.01
N PRO A 194 9.02 14.16 10.46
CA PRO A 194 8.94 15.35 9.62
C PRO A 194 10.32 15.93 9.35
N HIS A 195 10.54 16.46 8.15
CA HIS A 195 11.78 17.18 7.80
C HIS A 195 11.72 18.67 8.20
N THR A 196 10.51 19.22 8.26
CA THR A 196 10.21 20.61 8.59
C THR A 196 9.23 20.65 9.76
N MET A 197 9.57 21.39 10.81
CA MET A 197 8.69 21.62 11.96
C MET A 197 7.89 22.90 11.74
N ILE A 198 6.63 22.90 12.18
CA ILE A 198 5.88 24.15 12.35
C ILE A 198 6.39 24.71 13.67
N ALA A 199 7.24 25.72 13.60
CA ALA A 199 7.95 26.27 14.75
C ALA A 199 7.86 27.80 14.75
N ASP A 200 7.76 28.40 15.92
CA ASP A 200 7.84 29.85 16.10
C ASP A 200 9.29 30.35 16.02
N SER A 201 9.48 31.68 16.03
CA SER A 201 10.82 32.29 15.92
C SER A 201 11.75 31.95 17.08
N ARG A 202 11.21 31.68 18.28
CA ARG A 202 12.00 31.28 19.46
C ARG A 202 12.44 29.82 19.34
N GLU A 203 11.56 28.95 18.87
CA GLU A 203 11.85 27.55 18.61
C GLU A 203 12.90 27.39 17.50
N LEU A 204 12.81 28.18 16.42
CA LEU A 204 13.82 28.21 15.36
C LEU A 204 15.19 28.65 15.89
N ALA A 205 15.23 29.67 16.75
CA ALA A 205 16.46 30.11 17.41
C ALA A 205 17.03 29.02 18.34
N ALA A 206 16.17 28.33 19.10
CA ALA A 206 16.56 27.24 19.99
C ALA A 206 17.07 25.99 19.22
N MET A 207 16.55 25.73 18.01
CA MET A 207 17.02 24.66 17.14
C MET A 207 18.35 24.97 16.44
N GLY A 208 18.83 26.22 16.49
CA GLY A 208 20.06 26.65 15.84
C GLY A 208 19.96 26.72 14.30
N GLY A 209 18.75 26.79 13.75
CA GLY A 209 18.52 26.84 12.30
C GLY A 209 17.08 26.52 11.88
N SER A 210 16.86 26.42 10.57
CA SER A 210 15.54 26.12 9.99
C SER A 210 15.08 24.66 10.15
N HIS A 211 15.98 23.77 10.57
CA HIS A 211 15.69 22.34 10.77
C HIS A 211 16.25 21.84 12.09
N HIS A 212 15.47 21.01 12.78
CA HIS A 212 15.95 20.30 13.97
C HIS A 212 17.07 19.31 13.59
N PRO A 213 18.21 19.25 14.31
CA PRO A 213 19.36 18.40 13.94
C PRO A 213 19.01 16.91 13.74
N LEU A 214 18.23 16.34 14.67
CA LEU A 214 17.82 14.92 14.61
C LEU A 214 16.64 14.67 13.65
N LEU A 215 15.53 15.42 13.77
CA LEU A 215 14.35 15.22 12.92
C LEU A 215 14.61 15.61 11.47
N GLY A 216 15.41 16.66 11.23
CA GLY A 216 15.86 17.06 9.91
C GLY A 216 16.62 15.93 9.21
N ALA A 217 17.54 15.27 9.92
CA ALA A 217 18.29 14.12 9.38
C ALA A 217 17.38 12.92 9.08
N LEU A 218 16.51 12.52 10.01
CA LEU A 218 15.59 11.37 9.80
C LEU A 218 14.46 11.67 8.81
N GLY A 219 14.10 12.95 8.64
CA GLY A 219 13.03 13.40 7.77
C GLY A 219 13.38 13.39 6.29
N VAL A 220 14.65 13.20 5.92
CA VAL A 220 15.06 13.15 4.51
C VAL A 220 14.62 11.88 3.81
N MET A 221 14.44 11.96 2.49
CA MET A 221 14.06 10.81 1.64
C MET A 221 14.97 9.59 1.81
N SER A 222 16.25 9.77 2.14
CA SER A 222 17.17 8.64 2.35
C SER A 222 16.77 7.76 3.53
N ALA A 223 16.47 8.36 4.69
CA ALA A 223 15.98 7.62 5.86
C ALA A 223 14.62 6.97 5.57
N LYS A 224 13.71 7.74 4.97
CA LYS A 224 12.35 7.28 4.64
C LYS A 224 12.34 6.08 3.69
N ASN A 225 13.12 6.13 2.61
CA ASN A 225 13.23 5.03 1.65
C ASN A 225 13.88 3.79 2.28
N THR A 226 14.89 3.99 3.13
CA THR A 226 15.53 2.89 3.85
C THR A 226 14.53 2.20 4.78
N ALA A 227 13.79 2.98 5.57
CA ALA A 227 12.78 2.49 6.50
C ALA A 227 11.69 1.68 5.79
N VAL A 228 11.07 2.22 4.73
CA VAL A 228 10.00 1.49 4.03
C VAL A 228 10.50 0.19 3.40
N ASN A 229 11.71 0.17 2.83
CA ASN A 229 12.25 -1.03 2.20
C ASN A 229 12.53 -2.14 3.23
N LEU A 230 13.02 -1.79 4.42
CA LEU A 230 13.19 -2.74 5.53
C LEU A 230 11.85 -3.23 6.08
N MET A 231 10.82 -2.36 6.13
CA MET A 231 9.46 -2.76 6.48
C MET A 231 8.85 -3.73 5.46
N ILE A 232 9.09 -3.50 4.17
CA ILE A 232 8.66 -4.37 3.08
C ILE A 232 9.34 -5.74 3.20
N LEU A 233 10.66 -5.80 3.38
CA LEU A 233 11.38 -7.05 3.59
C LEU A 233 10.86 -7.81 4.81
N SER A 234 10.59 -7.11 5.92
CA SER A 234 10.04 -7.71 7.14
C SER A 234 8.63 -8.25 6.92
N THR A 235 7.80 -7.52 6.17
CA THR A 235 6.45 -7.96 5.82
C THR A 235 6.47 -9.18 4.91
N PHE A 236 7.34 -9.17 3.89
CA PHE A 236 7.53 -10.32 3.01
C PHE A 236 8.00 -11.56 3.79
N LEU A 237 8.91 -11.38 4.75
CA LEU A 237 9.33 -12.45 5.64
C LEU A 237 8.15 -12.99 6.48
N SER A 238 7.28 -12.13 7.01
CA SER A 238 6.05 -12.60 7.69
C SER A 238 5.20 -13.52 6.81
N PHE A 239 4.99 -13.16 5.54
CA PHE A 239 4.24 -14.00 4.60
C PHE A 239 4.93 -15.33 4.32
N LEU A 240 6.25 -15.31 4.16
CA LEU A 240 7.04 -16.53 3.94
C LEU A 240 6.94 -17.47 5.16
N LEU A 241 7.08 -16.94 6.37
CA LEU A 241 6.92 -17.72 7.61
C LEU A 241 5.49 -18.28 7.73
N TYR A 242 4.48 -17.48 7.40
CA TYR A 242 3.09 -17.91 7.39
C TYR A 242 2.85 -19.04 6.40
N ARG A 243 3.37 -18.93 5.18
CA ARG A 243 3.26 -19.97 4.13
C ARG A 243 3.94 -21.28 4.51
N ARG A 244 5.01 -21.21 5.30
CA ARG A 244 5.74 -22.38 5.81
C ARG A 244 5.12 -23.00 7.07
N ALA A 245 4.18 -22.31 7.70
CA ALA A 245 3.73 -22.63 9.04
C ALA A 245 3.17 -24.06 9.17
N ASN A 246 2.32 -24.48 8.22
CA ASN A 246 1.67 -25.79 8.22
C ASN A 246 2.42 -26.88 7.43
N ILE A 247 3.65 -26.62 6.98
CA ILE A 247 4.39 -27.59 6.18
C ILE A 247 5.78 -27.89 6.74
N ARG A 248 6.27 -29.09 6.42
CA ARG A 248 7.64 -29.53 6.61
C ARG A 248 8.26 -29.81 5.25
N GLN A 249 9.30 -29.05 4.92
CA GLN A 249 10.06 -29.24 3.70
C GLN A 249 10.90 -30.53 3.83
N VAL A 250 10.79 -31.40 2.83
CA VAL A 250 11.46 -32.72 2.82
C VAL A 250 12.56 -32.83 1.75
N VAL A 251 12.72 -31.81 0.90
CA VAL A 251 13.78 -31.80 -0.11
C VAL A 251 15.17 -31.83 0.58
N PRO A 252 16.14 -32.60 0.04
CA PRO A 252 17.43 -32.82 0.72
C PRO A 252 18.23 -31.52 0.92
N TRP A 253 18.02 -30.54 0.05
CA TRP A 253 18.69 -29.24 0.08
C TRP A 253 17.93 -28.17 0.89
N ALA A 254 16.87 -28.51 1.64
CA ALA A 254 16.04 -27.52 2.34
C ALA A 254 16.83 -26.63 3.32
N LYS A 255 17.82 -27.22 4.02
CA LYS A 255 18.71 -26.45 4.91
C LYS A 255 19.56 -25.45 4.12
N THR A 256 20.14 -25.89 3.01
CA THR A 256 20.95 -25.04 2.13
C THR A 256 20.11 -23.93 1.52
N GLY A 257 18.92 -24.25 0.99
CA GLY A 257 17.99 -23.28 0.42
C GLY A 257 17.55 -22.23 1.45
N THR A 258 17.27 -22.63 2.69
CA THR A 258 16.95 -21.68 3.78
C THR A 258 18.12 -20.73 4.07
N ARG A 259 19.36 -21.23 4.10
CA ARG A 259 20.56 -20.39 4.29
C ARG A 259 20.76 -19.42 3.13
N ILE A 260 20.53 -19.87 1.89
CA ILE A 260 20.60 -19.01 0.70
C ILE A 260 19.56 -17.88 0.81
N GLN A 261 18.31 -18.20 1.13
CA GLN A 261 17.28 -17.17 1.31
C GLN A 261 17.63 -16.19 2.44
N ALA A 262 18.15 -16.68 3.57
CA ALA A 262 18.61 -15.81 4.65
C ALA A 262 19.73 -14.87 4.18
N ALA A 263 20.71 -15.38 3.42
CA ALA A 263 21.76 -14.55 2.82
C ALA A 263 21.18 -13.50 1.87
N MET A 264 20.16 -13.84 1.06
CA MET A 264 19.50 -12.89 0.16
C MET A 264 18.79 -11.76 0.91
N PHE A 265 18.11 -12.06 2.02
CA PHE A 265 17.52 -11.03 2.89
C PHE A 265 18.61 -10.10 3.45
N VAL A 266 19.72 -10.66 3.93
CA VAL A 266 20.85 -9.88 4.47
C VAL A 266 21.49 -9.00 3.40
N ILE A 267 21.71 -9.54 2.19
CA ILE A 267 22.26 -8.79 1.06
C ILE A 267 21.30 -7.65 0.66
N ALA A 268 20.01 -7.93 0.52
CA ALA A 268 19.02 -6.92 0.17
C ALA A 268 18.95 -5.80 1.23
N ALA A 269 18.91 -6.16 2.52
CA ALA A 269 18.97 -5.19 3.61
C ALA A 269 20.28 -4.39 3.60
N GLY A 270 21.42 -5.03 3.32
CA GLY A 270 22.73 -4.38 3.19
C GLY A 270 22.77 -3.36 2.06
N VAL A 271 22.23 -3.70 0.88
CA VAL A 271 22.12 -2.76 -0.25
C VAL A 271 21.21 -1.57 0.09
N VAL A 272 20.07 -1.84 0.72
CA VAL A 272 19.13 -0.80 1.18
C VAL A 272 19.81 0.16 2.15
N LEU A 273 20.52 -0.37 3.15
CA LEU A 273 21.27 0.42 4.12
C LEU A 273 22.42 1.19 3.48
N PHE A 274 23.19 0.57 2.58
CA PHE A 274 24.31 1.21 1.89
C PHE A 274 23.87 2.45 1.11
N PHE A 275 22.87 2.31 0.24
CA PHE A 275 22.35 3.45 -0.53
C PHE A 275 21.61 4.45 0.38
N GLY A 276 20.99 3.98 1.46
CA GLY A 276 20.37 4.80 2.49
C GLY A 276 21.37 5.73 3.18
N ILE A 277 22.53 5.20 3.57
CA ILE A 277 23.61 5.96 4.22
C ILE A 277 24.31 6.86 3.20
N ARG A 278 24.67 6.34 2.01
CA ARG A 278 25.31 7.12 0.95
C ARG A 278 24.47 8.31 0.49
N GLY A 279 23.14 8.19 0.54
CA GLY A 279 22.22 9.26 0.19
C GLY A 279 22.41 10.54 1.00
N TYR A 280 22.92 10.48 2.24
CA TYR A 280 23.22 11.66 3.05
C TYR A 280 24.39 12.50 2.53
N PHE A 281 25.29 11.89 1.75
CA PHE A 281 26.53 12.52 1.28
C PHE A 281 26.46 12.98 -0.17
N VAL A 282 25.26 12.98 -0.78
CA VAL A 282 25.04 13.36 -2.18
C VAL A 282 23.87 14.34 -2.31
N GLU A 283 23.84 15.03 -3.43
CA GLU A 283 22.77 15.95 -3.81
C GLU A 283 21.40 15.25 -3.94
N ALA A 284 20.32 16.02 -3.81
CA ALA A 284 18.96 15.51 -3.77
C ALA A 284 18.57 14.69 -5.01
N ILE A 285 18.99 15.10 -6.21
CA ILE A 285 18.67 14.38 -7.45
C ILE A 285 19.35 13.00 -7.52
N VAL A 286 20.62 12.92 -7.09
CA VAL A 286 21.37 11.65 -7.01
C VAL A 286 20.76 10.75 -5.94
N ARG A 287 20.39 11.32 -4.80
CA ARG A 287 19.70 10.62 -3.71
C ARG A 287 18.38 10.01 -4.16
N ILE A 288 17.57 10.72 -4.94
CA ILE A 288 16.34 10.18 -5.53
C ILE A 288 16.66 9.01 -6.47
N GLY A 289 17.73 9.12 -7.26
CA GLY A 289 18.23 8.04 -8.12
C GLY A 289 18.57 6.76 -7.37
N TYR A 290 19.14 6.86 -6.16
CA TYR A 290 19.49 5.69 -5.33
C TYR A 290 18.28 4.85 -4.91
N SER A 291 17.08 5.41 -4.90
CA SER A 291 15.85 4.62 -4.63
C SER A 291 15.71 3.44 -5.58
N VAL A 292 16.12 3.58 -6.86
CA VAL A 292 16.01 2.52 -7.87
C VAL A 292 16.80 1.28 -7.47
N TYR A 293 18.01 1.45 -6.93
CA TYR A 293 18.84 0.33 -6.49
C TYR A 293 18.31 -0.35 -5.23
N GLN A 294 17.78 0.44 -4.28
CA GLN A 294 17.14 -0.12 -3.08
C GLN A 294 15.92 -0.97 -3.46
N VAL A 295 15.05 -0.41 -4.30
CA VAL A 295 13.84 -1.08 -4.79
C VAL A 295 14.20 -2.33 -5.60
N GLY A 296 15.17 -2.22 -6.52
CA GLY A 296 15.63 -3.35 -7.31
C GLY A 296 16.14 -4.50 -6.45
N ALA A 297 16.90 -4.21 -5.39
CA ALA A 297 17.38 -5.23 -4.45
C ALA A 297 16.23 -5.91 -3.69
N VAL A 298 15.24 -5.15 -3.22
CA VAL A 298 14.07 -5.70 -2.51
C VAL A 298 13.21 -6.55 -3.43
N LEU A 299 12.91 -6.08 -4.65
CA LEU A 299 12.14 -6.83 -5.64
C LEU A 299 12.85 -8.11 -6.06
N ALA A 300 14.16 -8.04 -6.33
CA ALA A 300 14.96 -9.23 -6.63
C ALA A 300 14.91 -10.24 -5.48
N CYS A 301 15.07 -9.77 -4.23
CA CYS A 301 14.93 -10.62 -3.06
C CYS A 301 13.56 -11.29 -3.01
N ILE A 302 12.46 -10.55 -3.17
CA ILE A 302 11.09 -11.09 -3.17
C ILE A 302 10.94 -12.18 -4.23
N VAL A 303 11.32 -11.90 -5.48
CA VAL A 303 11.15 -12.83 -6.61
C VAL A 303 11.96 -14.11 -6.40
N PHE A 304 13.28 -13.99 -6.20
CA PHE A 304 14.15 -15.16 -6.12
C PHE A 304 13.92 -15.97 -4.84
N VAL A 305 13.63 -15.32 -3.70
CA VAL A 305 13.27 -16.03 -2.47
C VAL A 305 11.97 -16.79 -2.67
N THR A 306 10.96 -16.19 -3.32
CA THR A 306 9.69 -16.86 -3.62
C THR A 306 9.90 -18.07 -4.53
N VAL A 307 10.72 -17.94 -5.58
CA VAL A 307 11.07 -19.06 -6.47
C VAL A 307 11.70 -20.20 -5.69
N ILE A 308 12.74 -19.91 -4.89
CA ILE A 308 13.39 -20.92 -4.04
C ILE A 308 12.38 -21.54 -3.08
N ASP A 309 11.51 -20.74 -2.47
CA ASP A 309 10.52 -21.23 -1.52
C ASP A 309 9.51 -22.18 -2.17
N VAL A 310 9.04 -21.87 -3.39
CA VAL A 310 8.16 -22.74 -4.18
C VAL A 310 8.87 -24.05 -4.52
N LEU A 311 10.14 -24.00 -4.92
CA LEU A 311 10.93 -25.20 -5.22
C LEU A 311 11.16 -26.06 -3.96
N MET A 312 11.39 -25.43 -2.80
CA MET A 312 11.56 -26.12 -1.52
C MET A 312 10.27 -26.73 -0.98
N ALA A 313 9.12 -26.18 -1.35
CA ALA A 313 7.80 -26.70 -0.96
C ALA A 313 7.39 -27.97 -1.73
N ARG A 314 8.15 -28.39 -2.76
CA ARG A 314 7.84 -29.60 -3.54
C ARG A 314 7.88 -30.84 -2.65
N GLY A 315 6.78 -31.59 -2.64
CA GLY A 315 6.63 -32.79 -1.82
C GLY A 315 6.57 -32.52 -0.31
N ALA A 316 6.39 -31.27 0.11
CA ALA A 316 6.35 -30.93 1.54
C ALA A 316 5.24 -31.70 2.27
N GLN A 317 5.55 -32.18 3.47
CA GLN A 317 4.60 -32.89 4.31
C GLN A 317 3.76 -31.87 5.09
N SER A 318 2.43 -32.07 5.10
CA SER A 318 1.53 -31.27 5.92
C SER A 318 1.72 -31.61 7.40
N LEU A 319 1.79 -30.58 8.24
CA LEU A 319 1.81 -30.70 9.71
C LEU A 319 0.41 -30.58 10.32
N GLY A 320 -0.61 -30.45 9.49
CA GLY A 320 -2.01 -30.31 9.89
C GLY A 320 -2.76 -29.33 9.00
N ALA A 321 -4.08 -29.51 8.93
CA ALA A 321 -4.95 -28.57 8.24
C ALA A 321 -5.04 -27.25 9.01
N ILE A 322 -5.20 -26.14 8.28
CA ILE A 322 -5.49 -24.85 8.88
C ILE A 322 -6.87 -24.90 9.53
N GLN A 323 -6.98 -24.50 10.79
CA GLN A 323 -8.23 -24.48 11.54
C GLN A 323 -9.00 -23.19 11.25
N TRP A 324 -9.58 -23.10 10.04
CA TRP A 324 -10.41 -21.96 9.64
C TRP A 324 -11.54 -21.72 10.66
N GLY A 325 -11.79 -20.46 10.97
CA GLY A 325 -12.83 -20.05 11.92
C GLY A 325 -12.32 -19.92 13.36
N LYS A 326 -11.13 -20.44 13.69
CA LYS A 326 -10.50 -20.34 15.02
C LYS A 326 -9.62 -19.09 15.17
N MET A 327 -10.03 -17.98 14.56
CA MET A 327 -9.43 -16.67 14.73
C MET A 327 -10.09 -15.92 15.91
N PRO A 328 -9.32 -15.21 16.75
CA PRO A 328 -9.91 -14.34 17.77
C PRO A 328 -10.51 -13.07 17.13
N PRO A 329 -11.59 -12.48 17.68
CA PRO A 329 -12.24 -11.29 17.11
C PRO A 329 -11.30 -10.13 16.78
N ARG A 330 -10.23 -9.96 17.57
CA ARG A 330 -9.20 -8.91 17.37
C ARG A 330 -8.49 -8.96 16.01
N SER A 331 -8.45 -10.10 15.33
CA SER A 331 -7.89 -10.17 13.98
C SER A 331 -8.79 -9.45 12.97
N GLN A 332 -10.10 -9.48 13.17
CA GLN A 332 -11.07 -8.87 12.26
C GLN A 332 -11.01 -7.34 12.34
N TYR A 333 -10.73 -6.79 13.52
CA TYR A 333 -10.46 -5.36 13.67
C TYR A 333 -9.24 -4.89 12.88
N ALA A 334 -8.23 -5.75 12.72
CA ALA A 334 -7.05 -5.43 11.91
C ALA A 334 -7.39 -5.28 10.41
N LEU A 335 -8.29 -6.13 9.90
CA LEU A 335 -8.76 -6.03 8.51
C LEU A 335 -9.67 -4.81 8.30
N PHE A 336 -10.50 -4.45 9.28
CA PHE A 336 -11.23 -3.19 9.24
C PHE A 336 -10.30 -1.98 9.23
N ILE A 337 -9.28 -1.97 10.10
CA ILE A 337 -8.24 -0.93 10.11
C ILE A 337 -7.60 -0.84 8.73
N LEU A 338 -7.28 -1.96 8.09
CA LEU A 338 -6.69 -1.98 6.75
C LEU A 338 -7.59 -1.27 5.72
N ALA A 339 -8.88 -1.59 5.65
CA ALA A 339 -9.83 -0.95 4.75
C ALA A 339 -10.04 0.54 5.04
N VAL A 340 -10.28 0.88 6.31
CA VAL A 340 -10.48 2.25 6.79
C VAL A 340 -9.24 3.09 6.44
N THR A 341 -8.08 2.71 6.93
CA THR A 341 -6.82 3.44 6.72
C THR A 341 -6.49 3.59 5.23
N PHE A 342 -6.70 2.57 4.40
CA PHE A 342 -6.44 2.68 2.97
C PHE A 342 -7.40 3.66 2.26
N THR A 343 -8.67 3.69 2.69
CA THR A 343 -9.65 4.64 2.15
C THR A 343 -9.24 6.09 2.43
N TRP A 344 -8.81 6.39 3.67
CA TRP A 344 -8.26 7.71 4.02
C TRP A 344 -7.01 8.04 3.20
N LEU A 345 -6.10 7.09 3.06
CA LEU A 345 -4.89 7.25 2.26
C LEU A 345 -5.23 7.62 0.80
N MET A 346 -6.21 6.96 0.19
CA MET A 346 -6.63 7.28 -1.19
C MET A 346 -7.19 8.71 -1.31
N GLY A 347 -8.02 9.14 -0.35
CA GLY A 347 -8.57 10.50 -0.33
C GLY A 347 -7.48 11.56 -0.17
N LEU A 348 -6.55 11.35 0.77
CA LEU A 348 -5.40 12.21 1.02
C LEU A 348 -4.51 12.36 -0.22
N MET A 349 -4.19 11.25 -0.89
CA MET A 349 -3.35 11.27 -2.10
C MET A 349 -4.08 11.84 -3.31
N GLY A 350 -5.42 11.76 -3.35
CA GLY A 350 -6.23 12.47 -4.33
C GLY A 350 -6.05 13.98 -4.21
N PHE A 351 -6.12 14.50 -2.99
CA PHE A 351 -5.87 15.92 -2.73
C PHE A 351 -4.44 16.33 -3.05
N ALA A 352 -3.42 15.54 -2.68
CA ALA A 352 -2.03 15.83 -3.00
C ALA A 352 -1.82 16.03 -4.51
N ARG A 353 -2.34 15.11 -5.35
CA ARG A 353 -2.21 15.20 -6.81
C ARG A 353 -2.93 16.41 -7.42
N SER A 354 -4.09 16.78 -6.87
CA SER A 354 -4.78 17.99 -7.33
C SER A 354 -4.05 19.26 -6.88
N GLY A 355 -3.62 19.29 -5.62
CA GLY A 355 -3.04 20.47 -4.98
C GLY A 355 -1.63 20.83 -5.45
N ILE A 356 -0.87 19.90 -6.05
CA ILE A 356 0.44 20.26 -6.63
C ILE A 356 0.33 21.24 -7.81
N ARG A 357 -0.83 21.30 -8.47
CA ARG A 357 -1.10 22.28 -9.54
C ARG A 357 -1.46 23.66 -9.00
N GLN A 358 -1.57 23.82 -7.69
CA GLN A 358 -1.90 25.07 -7.03
C GLN A 358 -3.18 25.73 -7.58
N HIS A 359 -3.03 26.86 -8.27
CA HIS A 359 -4.09 27.67 -8.86
C HIS A 359 -4.16 27.49 -10.40
N TRP A 360 -3.70 26.34 -10.91
CA TRP A 360 -3.73 26.03 -12.34
C TRP A 360 -4.72 24.90 -12.65
N HIS A 361 -5.60 25.13 -13.63
CA HIS A 361 -6.41 24.06 -14.23
C HIS A 361 -5.56 23.17 -15.14
N VAL A 362 -4.62 23.75 -15.89
CA VAL A 362 -3.57 23.02 -16.60
C VAL A 362 -2.26 23.72 -16.27
N TRP A 363 -1.31 22.99 -15.68
CA TRP A 363 -0.06 23.55 -15.18
C TRP A 363 0.65 24.40 -16.26
N GLN A 364 0.91 25.67 -15.93
CA GLN A 364 1.56 26.67 -16.79
C GLN A 364 0.88 26.92 -18.15
N VAL A 365 -0.40 26.59 -18.31
CA VAL A 365 -1.19 26.89 -19.53
C VAL A 365 -2.50 27.58 -19.22
N MET A 366 -3.26 27.04 -18.26
CA MET A 366 -4.57 27.57 -17.91
C MET A 366 -4.60 27.88 -16.42
N GLN A 367 -4.34 29.15 -16.10
CA GLN A 367 -4.42 29.66 -14.74
C GLN A 367 -5.88 29.89 -14.34
N ASP A 368 -6.23 29.52 -13.12
CA ASP A 368 -7.49 29.94 -12.52
C ASP A 368 -7.34 31.40 -12.07
N THR A 369 -8.10 32.29 -12.70
CA THR A 369 -8.10 33.74 -12.43
C THR A 369 -9.29 34.17 -11.58
N THR A 370 -10.10 33.20 -11.12
CA THR A 370 -11.26 33.50 -10.28
C THR A 370 -10.83 33.91 -8.88
N PRO A 371 -11.68 34.64 -8.13
CA PRO A 371 -11.41 34.94 -6.71
C PRO A 371 -11.26 33.71 -5.81
N TYR A 372 -11.62 32.52 -6.32
CA TYR A 372 -11.59 31.25 -5.61
C TYR A 372 -10.36 30.39 -5.96
N ALA A 373 -9.43 30.92 -6.77
CA ALA A 373 -8.20 30.26 -7.17
C ALA A 373 -7.26 30.05 -5.97
N ALA A 374 -7.47 28.96 -5.23
CA ALA A 374 -6.70 28.64 -4.04
C ALA A 374 -6.52 27.13 -3.86
N THR A 375 -5.41 26.75 -3.24
CA THR A 375 -5.27 25.40 -2.68
C THR A 375 -5.76 25.43 -1.24
N PRO A 376 -6.78 24.64 -0.88
CA PRO A 376 -7.29 24.61 0.48
C PRO A 376 -6.19 24.31 1.50
N ALA A 377 -6.26 24.98 2.65
CA ALA A 377 -5.39 24.66 3.79
C ALA A 377 -5.59 23.19 4.22
N LEU A 378 -4.51 22.56 4.71
CA LEU A 378 -4.50 21.12 5.02
C LEU A 378 -5.62 20.74 6.01
N GLY A 379 -5.93 21.58 6.99
CA GLY A 379 -7.02 21.33 7.95
C GLY A 379 -8.39 21.26 7.28
N TYR A 380 -8.71 22.23 6.41
CA TYR A 380 -9.97 22.21 5.66
C TYR A 380 -10.05 21.00 4.71
N ALA A 381 -8.95 20.73 3.98
CA ALA A 381 -8.87 19.58 3.09
C ALA A 381 -9.08 18.26 3.87
N ALA A 382 -8.45 18.12 5.04
CA ALA A 382 -8.57 16.93 5.89
C ALA A 382 -10.02 16.71 6.38
N ILE A 383 -10.74 17.78 6.73
CA ILE A 383 -12.16 17.70 7.11
C ILE A 383 -12.98 17.20 5.92
N MET A 384 -12.85 17.84 4.75
CA MET A 384 -13.61 17.44 3.55
C MET A 384 -13.31 16.01 3.12
N ILE A 385 -12.03 15.61 3.12
CA ILE A 385 -11.62 14.24 2.82
C ILE A 385 -12.24 13.28 3.83
N SER A 386 -12.18 13.58 5.12
CA SER A 386 -12.76 12.72 6.16
C SER A 386 -14.26 12.59 6.01
N THR A 387 -14.98 13.67 5.69
CA THR A 387 -16.42 13.63 5.39
C THR A 387 -16.71 12.70 4.21
N CYS A 388 -16.00 12.85 3.10
CA CYS A 388 -16.16 11.98 1.92
C CYS A 388 -15.86 10.51 2.26
N VAL A 389 -14.80 10.25 3.02
CA VAL A 389 -14.42 8.90 3.44
C VAL A 389 -15.47 8.28 4.37
N LEU A 390 -16.02 9.04 5.33
CA LEU A 390 -17.08 8.56 6.21
C LEU A 390 -18.38 8.27 5.46
N ILE A 391 -18.76 9.11 4.50
CA ILE A 391 -19.90 8.85 3.61
C ILE A 391 -19.65 7.56 2.83
N PHE A 392 -18.48 7.43 2.21
CA PHE A 392 -18.12 6.23 1.45
C PHE A 392 -18.17 4.96 2.30
N LEU A 393 -17.55 4.98 3.49
CA LEU A 393 -17.56 3.83 4.40
C LEU A 393 -18.96 3.52 4.93
N SER A 394 -19.82 4.54 5.12
CA SER A 394 -21.22 4.34 5.50
C SER A 394 -21.99 3.65 4.37
N LEU A 395 -21.77 4.05 3.12
CA LEU A 395 -22.36 3.38 1.94
C LEU A 395 -21.86 1.93 1.81
N VAL A 396 -20.56 1.69 2.02
CA VAL A 396 -19.99 0.33 2.04
C VAL A 396 -20.62 -0.50 3.17
N GLY A 397 -20.76 0.05 4.38
CA GLY A 397 -21.42 -0.60 5.49
C GLY A 397 -22.89 -0.94 5.19
N PHE A 398 -23.61 -0.03 4.54
CA PHE A 398 -24.97 -0.26 4.07
C PHE A 398 -25.03 -1.40 3.03
N ILE A 399 -24.10 -1.45 2.08
CA ILE A 399 -23.99 -2.54 1.10
C ILE A 399 -23.69 -3.87 1.79
N PHE A 400 -22.78 -3.90 2.78
CA PHE A 400 -22.47 -5.12 3.54
C PHE A 400 -23.71 -5.64 4.30
N TRP A 401 -24.49 -4.73 4.88
CA TRP A 401 -25.74 -5.06 5.53
C TRP A 401 -26.78 -5.61 4.54
N LEU A 402 -26.97 -4.93 3.40
CA LEU A 402 -27.91 -5.34 2.35
C LEU A 402 -27.56 -6.71 1.76
N GLY A 403 -26.27 -6.97 1.50
CA GLY A 403 -25.80 -8.29 1.07
C GLY A 403 -26.12 -9.39 2.09
N GLY A 404 -26.11 -9.07 3.38
CA GLY A 404 -26.50 -10.01 4.43
C GLY A 404 -27.99 -10.33 4.50
N LEU A 405 -28.86 -9.49 3.91
CA LEU A 405 -30.29 -9.80 3.78
C LEU A 405 -30.56 -10.73 2.59
N ALA A 406 -29.87 -10.53 1.46
CA ALA A 406 -30.06 -11.31 0.24
C ALA A 406 -29.62 -12.79 0.38
N GLU A 407 -28.57 -13.07 1.15
CA GLU A 407 -28.14 -14.46 1.43
C GLU A 407 -29.15 -15.20 2.33
N LYS A 408 -29.78 -14.52 3.30
CA LYS A 408 -30.81 -15.15 4.14
C LYS A 408 -32.02 -15.61 3.33
N SER A 409 -32.35 -14.95 2.22
CA SER A 409 -33.44 -15.36 1.35
C SER A 409 -33.12 -16.54 0.43
N THR A 410 -31.85 -16.93 0.29
CA THR A 410 -31.40 -18.02 -0.59
C THR A 410 -30.92 -19.27 0.17
N PHE A 411 -30.81 -19.20 1.50
CA PHE A 411 -30.47 -20.34 2.35
C PHE A 411 -31.63 -21.35 2.39
N VAL A 412 -31.50 -22.45 1.65
CA VAL A 412 -32.29 -23.67 1.87
C VAL A 412 -31.45 -24.55 2.81
N PRO A 413 -31.94 -24.88 4.03
CA PRO A 413 -31.23 -25.78 4.91
C PRO A 413 -31.01 -27.11 4.17
N SER A 414 -29.79 -27.63 4.18
CA SER A 414 -29.55 -29.01 3.76
C SER A 414 -30.36 -29.92 4.68
N THR A 415 -31.48 -30.44 4.19
CA THR A 415 -32.18 -31.55 4.81
C THR A 415 -31.20 -32.68 5.00
N GLU A 416 -31.15 -33.22 6.23
CA GLU A 416 -30.40 -34.40 6.61
C GLU A 416 -30.47 -35.46 5.50
N ALA A 417 -29.32 -35.84 4.95
CA ALA A 417 -29.24 -37.01 4.11
C ALA A 417 -29.71 -38.22 4.95
N PRO A 418 -30.64 -39.06 4.45
CA PRO A 418 -31.09 -40.20 5.21
C PRO A 418 -29.89 -41.11 5.47
N HIS A 419 -29.75 -41.56 6.72
CA HIS A 419 -28.89 -42.66 7.10
C HIS A 419 -29.19 -43.86 6.19
N VAL A 420 -28.33 -44.10 5.19
CA VAL A 420 -28.30 -45.38 4.48
C VAL A 420 -27.41 -46.29 5.33
N GLY A 421 -28.05 -47.03 6.23
CA GLY A 421 -27.42 -48.18 6.85
C GLY A 421 -27.21 -49.26 5.80
N HIS A 422 -26.00 -49.80 5.73
CA HIS A 422 -25.70 -51.19 5.38
C HIS A 422 -24.36 -51.58 6.00
#